data_AF-A0A838RB92-F1
#
_entry.id   AF-A0A838RB92-F1
#
_cell.length_a   1.000
_cell.length_b   1.000
_cell.length_c   1.000
_cell.angle_alpha   90.00
_cell.angle_beta   90.00
_cell.angle_gamma   90.00
#
_symmetry.space_group_name_H-M   'P 1'
#
loop_
_entity.id
_entity.type
_entity.pdbx_description
1 polymer ?
#
loop_
_entity_poly.entity_id
_entity_poly.type
_entity_poly.pdbx_seq_one_letter_code
_entity_poly.pdbx_strand_id
1 'polypeptide(L)' 'MDIDKANKEAVGRMMEAHPVLVGLAKAREVIPGMRDNLLLHAGPPITWER' A
#
# COMPACT_ATOMS: atom_id res chain seq x y z
N MET A 1 -22.46 -13.18 -8.02
CA MET A 1 -21.02 -12.94 -7.84
C MET A 1 -20.43 -14.26 -7.40
N ASP A 2 -19.45 -14.78 -8.13
CA ASP A 2 -18.79 -16.04 -7.78
C ASP A 2 -17.58 -15.70 -6.89
N ILE A 3 -17.72 -15.96 -5.59
CA ILE A 3 -16.70 -15.66 -4.57
C ILE A 3 -15.45 -16.50 -4.80
N ASP A 4 -15.61 -17.76 -5.20
CA ASP A 4 -14.49 -18.68 -5.41
C ASP A 4 -13.64 -18.23 -6.59
N LYS A 5 -14.31 -17.80 -7.68
CA LYS A 5 -13.61 -17.20 -8.82
C LYS A 5 -12.87 -15.92 -8.42
N ALA A 6 -13.50 -15.03 -7.65
CA ALA A 6 -12.88 -13.79 -7.21
C ALA A 6 -11.67 -14.03 -6.29
N ASN A 7 -11.77 -15.00 -5.37
CA ASN A 7 -10.69 -15.35 -4.45
C ASN A 7 -9.51 -15.99 -5.18
N LYS A 8 -9.76 -16.88 -6.15
CA LYS A 8 -8.70 -17.48 -6.98
C LYS A 8 -7.90 -16.43 -7.73
N GLU A 9 -8.58 -15.45 -8.32
CA GLU A 9 -7.93 -14.34 -9.01
C GLU A 9 -7.08 -13.50 -8.05
N ALA A 10 -7.63 -13.14 -6.88
CA ALA A 10 -6.92 -12.32 -5.90
C ALA A 10 -5.64 -13.02 -5.38
N VAL A 11 -5.74 -14.30 -5.02
CA VAL A 11 -4.60 -15.10 -4.57
C VAL A 11 -3.59 -15.30 -5.70
N GLY A 12 -4.05 -15.60 -6.93
CA GLY A 12 -3.18 -15.75 -8.10
C GLY A 12 -2.29 -14.52 -8.29
N ARG A 13 -2.88 -13.32 -8.32
CA ARG A 13 -2.12 -12.06 -8.44
C ARG A 13 -1.11 -11.83 -7.31
N MET A 14 -1.46 -12.23 -6.08
CA MET A 14 -0.57 -12.10 -4.93
C MET A 14 0.62 -13.06 -5.04
N MET A 15 0.38 -14.32 -5.45
CA MET A 15 1.42 -15.35 -5.55
C MET A 15 2.35 -15.14 -6.75
N GLU A 16 1.83 -14.59 -7.85
CA GLU A 16 2.59 -14.32 -9.08
C GLU A 16 3.39 -13.01 -9.02
N ALA A 17 3.26 -12.21 -7.95
CA ALA A 17 3.96 -10.95 -7.83
C ALA A 17 5.48 -11.15 -7.59
N HIS A 18 6.30 -10.49 -8.39
CA HIS A 18 7.77 -10.49 -8.28
C HIS A 18 8.29 -9.05 -8.15
N PRO A 19 8.13 -8.42 -6.97
CA PRO A 19 8.55 -7.03 -6.78
C PRO A 19 10.07 -6.90 -6.87
N VAL A 20 10.54 -5.88 -7.60
CA VAL A 20 11.95 -5.52 -7.73
C VAL A 20 12.18 -4.07 -7.35
N LEU A 21 13.36 -3.76 -6.81
CA LEU A 21 13.74 -2.38 -6.49
C LEU A 21 14.03 -1.60 -7.79
N VAL A 22 13.27 -0.54 -8.05
CA VAL A 22 13.43 0.30 -9.25
C VAL A 22 14.07 1.67 -8.98
N GLY A 23 14.19 2.07 -7.70
CA GLY A 23 14.77 3.36 -7.34
C GLY A 23 14.61 3.71 -5.86
N LEU A 24 15.15 4.88 -5.48
CA LEU A 24 15.07 5.45 -4.13
C LEU A 24 14.92 6.96 -4.24
N ALA A 25 13.97 7.54 -3.49
CA ALA A 25 13.68 8.97 -3.49
C ALA A 25 13.13 9.41 -2.12
N LYS A 26 13.03 10.72 -1.91
CA LYS A 26 12.37 11.27 -0.71
C LYS A 26 10.86 10.99 -0.81
N ALA A 27 10.23 10.65 0.32
CA ALA A 27 8.80 10.36 0.39
C ALA A 27 7.91 11.45 -0.24
N ARG A 28 8.24 12.74 -0.01
CA ARG A 28 7.53 13.90 -0.57
C ARG A 28 7.45 13.90 -2.10
N GLU A 29 8.41 13.27 -2.76
CA GLU A 29 8.53 13.29 -4.22
C GLU A 29 7.77 12.15 -4.90
N VAL A 30 7.51 11.04 -4.19
CA VAL A 30 7.02 9.79 -4.82
C VAL A 30 5.77 9.18 -4.18
N ILE A 31 5.36 9.60 -2.98
CA ILE A 31 4.12 9.10 -2.35
C ILE A 31 2.93 9.97 -2.78
N PRO A 32 1.88 9.39 -3.42
CA PRO A 32 0.68 10.14 -3.78
C PRO A 32 0.00 10.80 -2.57
N GLY A 33 -0.33 12.09 -2.69
CA GLY A 33 -1.00 12.85 -1.63
C GLY A 33 -0.10 13.29 -0.47
N MET A 34 1.21 13.01 -0.52
CA MET A 34 2.16 13.49 0.48
C MET A 34 2.26 15.03 0.43
N ARG A 35 2.34 15.67 1.60
CA ARG A 35 2.41 17.13 1.75
C ARG A 35 3.22 17.54 2.97
N ASP A 36 3.51 18.83 3.08
CA ASP A 36 4.20 19.39 4.24
C ASP A 36 3.38 19.14 5.52
N ASN A 37 4.08 18.83 6.61
CA ASN A 37 3.51 18.50 7.93
C ASN A 37 2.53 17.31 7.91
N LEU A 38 2.76 16.32 7.03
CA LEU A 38 2.08 15.03 7.05
C LEU A 38 3.04 13.93 7.52
N LEU A 39 2.64 13.16 8.52
CA LEU A 39 3.35 11.97 8.98
C LEU A 39 2.45 10.75 8.81
N LEU A 40 3.03 9.65 8.31
CA LEU A 40 2.34 8.38 8.14
C LEU A 40 2.73 7.44 9.28
N HIS A 41 1.76 6.68 9.77
CA HIS A 41 1.97 5.66 10.79
C HIS A 41 1.43 4.30 10.32
N ALA A 42 1.87 3.23 10.95
CA ALA A 42 1.38 1.89 10.68
C ALA A 42 0.02 1.64 11.37
N GLY A 43 -0.78 0.75 10.80
CA GLY A 43 -2.04 0.28 11.38
C GLY A 43 -3.28 1.06 10.90
N PRO A 44 -4.46 0.75 11.49
CA PRO A 44 -5.69 1.46 11.17
C PRO A 44 -5.63 2.92 11.65
N PRO A 45 -6.48 3.82 11.12
CA PRO A 45 -6.47 5.23 11.50
C PRO A 45 -6.57 5.44 13.01
N ILE A 46 -5.67 6.26 13.57
CA ILE A 46 -5.68 6.65 14.98
C ILE A 46 -5.35 8.13 15.15
N THR A 47 -5.90 8.76 16.18
CA THR A 47 -5.55 10.12 16.58
C THR A 47 -4.25 10.13 17.39
N TRP A 48 -3.61 11.29 17.50
CA TRP A 48 -2.33 11.42 18.22
C TRP A 48 -2.47 11.23 19.73
N GLU A 49 -3.62 11.58 20.31
CA GLU A 49 -3.87 11.63 21.76
C GLU A 49 -4.19 10.26 22.38
N ARG A 50 -4.23 9.19 21.58
CA ARG A 50 -4.56 7.84 22.04
C ARG A 50 -3.35 7.03 22.47
#